data_AF-A0A1C5VH23-F1
#
_entry.id   AF-A0A1C5VH23-F1
#
_cell.length_a   1.000
_cell.length_b   1.000
_cell.length_c   1.000
_cell.angle_alpha   90.00
_cell.angle_beta   90.00
_cell.angle_gamma   90.00
#
_symmetry.space_group_name_H-M   'P 1'
#
loop_
_entity.id
_entity.type
_entity.pdbx_description
1 polymer ?
#
loop_
_entity_poly.entity_id
_entity_poly.type
_entity_poly.pdbx_seq_one_letter_code
_entity_poly.pdbx_strand_id
1 'polypeptide(L)'
;MPVDKRNPMETTTYGVGELISHAMDRGCRKFIVGIGGSATNDGGVGMLQALGCHFYKKDGIEIGFGATELKDLETIDTEALDKRLKECTFEIACDVTNPLCGTTGASAVFAPQKGADETMVVKLDAALAHFADVTEKALGVDNRNMPGAGAAGGLGFAFASYLGGDLRPGVEIVLDAVLLEKELSEADIVVTGEGRFDGQTAMGKAPVGIAKRAKEKDCMVLVFAGSIEPQGVRKVQDEMQLVDGAFPILPGVMTLEEAMQKTVAYENMSYTAEQVFRLIGNCYIK
;
A
#
# COMPACT_ATOMS: atom_id res chain seq x y z
N MET A 1 9.70 14.00 7.81
CA MET A 1 9.58 15.46 8.03
C MET A 1 9.92 15.78 9.49
N PRO A 2 10.75 16.81 9.75
CA PRO A 2 11.03 17.29 11.12
C PRO A 2 9.74 17.58 11.89
N VAL A 3 9.71 17.28 13.19
CA VAL A 3 8.49 17.35 14.02
C VAL A 3 7.93 18.77 14.08
N ASP A 4 8.82 19.76 14.17
CA ASP A 4 8.51 21.19 14.20
C ASP A 4 7.92 21.73 12.88
N LYS A 5 8.04 20.98 11.78
CA LYS A 5 7.50 21.33 10.46
C LYS A 5 6.24 20.53 10.09
N ARG A 6 5.68 19.78 11.04
CA ARG A 6 4.46 18.99 10.85
C ARG A 6 3.22 19.86 10.92
N ASN A 7 2.72 20.23 9.74
CA ASN A 7 1.46 20.93 9.61
C ASN A 7 0.62 20.36 8.44
N PRO A 8 -0.32 19.43 8.72
CA PRO A 8 -1.14 18.80 7.68
C PRO A 8 -2.09 19.79 6.97
N MET A 9 -2.27 21.00 7.53
CA MET A 9 -3.03 22.08 6.89
C MET A 9 -2.31 22.69 5.67
N GLU A 10 -0.98 22.57 5.61
CA GLU A 10 -0.12 23.25 4.62
C GLU A 10 0.61 22.27 3.68
N THR A 11 0.87 21.06 4.15
CA THR A 11 1.57 20.04 3.36
C THR A 11 0.78 19.66 2.10
N THR A 12 1.50 19.43 1.00
CA THR A 12 0.94 19.13 -0.32
C THR A 12 1.43 17.82 -0.90
N THR A 13 0.56 17.18 -1.67
CA THR A 13 0.85 15.99 -2.48
C THR A 13 1.44 16.31 -3.86
N TYR A 14 1.75 17.58 -4.16
CA TYR A 14 2.23 18.02 -5.48
C TYR A 14 3.37 17.16 -6.06
N GLY A 15 4.37 16.85 -5.24
CA GLY A 15 5.50 16.01 -5.66
C GLY A 15 5.12 14.59 -6.11
N VAL A 16 3.96 14.06 -5.67
CA VAL A 16 3.44 12.78 -6.18
C VAL A 16 3.03 12.91 -7.64
N GLY A 17 2.36 14.00 -8.01
CA GLY A 17 1.99 14.26 -9.41
C GLY A 17 3.21 14.52 -10.29
N GLU A 18 4.24 15.20 -9.77
CA GLU A 18 5.52 15.37 -10.47
C GLU A 18 6.19 14.01 -10.76
N LEU A 19 6.19 13.09 -9.79
CA LEU A 19 6.74 11.74 -9.98
C LEU A 19 5.97 10.94 -11.02
N ILE A 20 4.64 11.02 -11.02
CA ILE A 20 3.78 10.36 -12.02
C ILE A 20 4.07 10.94 -13.40
N SER A 21 4.08 12.27 -13.54
CA SER A 21 4.36 12.97 -14.81
C SER A 21 5.73 12.57 -15.37
N HIS A 22 6.77 12.60 -14.54
CA HIS A 22 8.11 12.22 -14.93
C HIS A 22 8.24 10.73 -15.32
N ALA A 23 7.47 9.84 -14.69
CA ALA A 23 7.40 8.44 -15.12
C ALA A 23 6.65 8.30 -16.46
N MET A 24 5.58 9.06 -16.69
CA MET A 24 4.89 9.08 -18.00
C MET A 24 5.79 9.59 -19.13
N ASP A 25 6.66 10.57 -18.84
CA ASP A 25 7.67 11.08 -19.78
C ASP A 25 8.67 10.00 -20.22
N ARG A 26 8.89 9.00 -19.36
CA ARG A 26 9.73 7.82 -19.64
C ARG A 26 8.96 6.67 -20.30
N GLY A 27 7.71 6.90 -20.68
CA GLY A 27 6.86 5.91 -21.34
C GLY A 27 6.16 4.96 -20.37
N CYS A 28 6.24 5.16 -19.05
CA CYS A 28 5.50 4.34 -18.11
C CYS A 28 3.99 4.59 -18.25
N ARG A 29 3.21 3.51 -18.19
CA ARG A 29 1.73 3.53 -18.22
C ARG A 29 1.10 2.71 -17.11
N LYS A 30 1.85 1.80 -16.48
CA LYS A 30 1.37 1.01 -15.33
C LYS A 30 2.04 1.51 -14.07
N PHE A 31 1.25 1.87 -13.08
CA PHE A 31 1.71 2.47 -11.84
C PHE A 31 1.27 1.63 -10.67
N ILE A 32 2.24 1.18 -9.87
CA ILE A 32 2.00 0.66 -8.53
C ILE A 32 2.43 1.75 -7.55
N VAL A 33 1.50 2.24 -6.73
CA VAL A 33 1.74 3.38 -5.84
C VAL A 33 1.50 2.97 -4.39
N GLY A 34 2.57 2.97 -3.60
CA GLY A 34 2.48 2.87 -2.14
C GLY A 34 2.19 4.24 -1.53
N ILE A 35 1.06 4.36 -0.82
CA ILE A 35 0.62 5.65 -0.23
C ILE A 35 0.79 5.70 1.30
N GLY A 36 1.38 4.67 1.91
CA GLY A 36 1.65 4.62 3.35
C GLY A 36 2.64 5.69 3.82
N GLY A 37 2.54 6.10 5.10
CA GLY A 37 3.51 7.02 5.71
C GLY A 37 3.40 8.49 5.29
N SER A 38 2.25 8.91 4.76
CA SER A 38 2.00 10.29 4.30
C SER A 38 2.14 11.34 5.41
N ALA A 39 2.62 12.53 5.04
CA ALA A 39 2.58 13.74 5.87
C ALA A 39 1.39 14.67 5.56
N THR A 40 0.65 14.38 4.49
CA THR A 40 -0.33 15.27 3.85
C THR A 40 -1.76 14.98 4.27
N ASN A 41 -2.65 15.97 4.13
CA ASN A 41 -4.10 15.81 4.33
C ASN A 41 -4.91 16.70 3.37
N ASP A 42 -4.36 16.95 2.18
CA ASP A 42 -4.87 17.86 1.14
C ASP A 42 -5.85 17.18 0.17
N GLY A 43 -6.31 15.96 0.47
CA GLY A 43 -7.25 15.24 -0.40
C GLY A 43 -6.65 14.75 -1.72
N GLY A 44 -5.32 14.84 -1.90
CA GLY A 44 -4.67 14.57 -3.18
C GLY A 44 -4.77 15.72 -4.20
N VAL A 45 -5.27 16.90 -3.79
CA VAL A 45 -5.39 18.07 -4.68
C VAL A 45 -4.04 18.51 -5.23
N GLY A 46 -2.99 18.51 -4.42
CA GLY A 46 -1.64 18.84 -4.90
C GLY A 46 -1.19 17.93 -6.05
N MET A 47 -1.38 16.62 -5.91
CA MET A 47 -1.09 15.65 -6.98
C MET A 47 -1.86 15.97 -8.26
N LEU A 48 -3.17 16.26 -8.14
CA LEU A 48 -4.02 16.58 -9.30
C LEU A 48 -3.60 17.89 -9.97
N GLN A 49 -3.21 18.91 -9.20
CA GLN A 49 -2.66 20.17 -9.71
C GLN A 49 -1.40 19.94 -10.55
N ALA A 50 -0.46 19.12 -10.05
CA ALA A 50 0.75 18.75 -10.80
C ALA A 50 0.46 17.95 -12.08
N LEU A 51 -0.69 17.29 -12.14
CA LEU A 51 -1.16 16.53 -13.31
C LEU A 51 -2.04 17.35 -14.28
N GLY A 52 -2.23 18.65 -14.02
CA GLY A 52 -2.94 19.58 -14.90
C GLY A 52 -4.41 19.82 -14.54
N CYS A 53 -4.89 19.35 -13.38
CA CYS A 53 -6.22 19.71 -12.88
C CYS A 53 -6.18 21.12 -12.26
N HIS A 54 -7.17 21.95 -12.56
CA HIS A 54 -7.28 23.28 -11.99
C HIS A 54 -8.41 23.37 -10.97
N PHE A 55 -8.18 24.12 -9.91
CA PHE A 55 -9.06 24.24 -8.76
C PHE A 55 -9.23 25.72 -8.45
N TYR A 56 -10.45 26.24 -8.55
CA TYR A 56 -10.73 27.66 -8.50
C TYR A 56 -11.58 28.04 -7.29
N LYS A 57 -11.28 29.20 -6.70
CA LYS A 57 -12.14 29.91 -5.77
C LYS A 57 -13.29 30.59 -6.51
N LYS A 58 -14.26 31.09 -5.75
CA LYS A 58 -15.43 31.81 -6.28
C LYS A 58 -15.10 33.04 -7.14
N ASP A 59 -13.97 33.69 -6.89
CA ASP A 59 -13.48 34.84 -7.64
C ASP A 59 -12.70 34.46 -8.92
N GLY A 60 -12.57 33.16 -9.21
CA GLY A 60 -11.85 32.62 -10.37
C GLY A 60 -10.34 32.49 -10.17
N ILE A 61 -9.81 32.79 -8.98
CA ILE A 61 -8.39 32.60 -8.66
C ILE A 61 -8.15 31.13 -8.29
N GLU A 62 -7.03 30.55 -8.74
CA GLU A 62 -6.65 29.20 -8.32
C GLU A 62 -6.38 29.10 -6.83
N ILE A 63 -6.80 27.99 -6.23
CA ILE A 63 -6.44 27.68 -4.84
C ILE A 63 -4.94 27.38 -4.74
N GLY A 64 -4.36 27.73 -3.59
CA GLY A 64 -2.97 27.38 -3.29
C GLY A 64 -2.80 25.89 -2.96
N PHE A 65 -1.74 25.59 -2.23
CA PHE A 65 -1.42 24.24 -1.76
C PHE A 65 -1.93 23.97 -0.35
N GLY A 66 -2.17 22.68 -0.06
CA GLY A 66 -2.52 22.20 1.27
C GLY A 66 -4.02 22.30 1.58
N ALA A 67 -4.42 21.59 2.64
CA ALA A 67 -5.83 21.45 3.00
C ALA A 67 -6.52 22.78 3.42
N THR A 68 -5.74 23.79 3.82
CA THR A 68 -6.26 25.12 4.21
C THR A 68 -7.04 25.78 3.08
N GLU A 69 -6.63 25.52 1.84
CA GLU A 69 -7.19 26.17 0.65
C GLU A 69 -8.50 25.53 0.20
N LEU A 70 -8.77 24.28 0.60
CA LEU A 70 -9.95 23.53 0.16
C LEU A 70 -11.26 24.18 0.63
N LYS A 71 -11.25 24.91 1.75
CA LYS A 71 -12.45 25.62 2.24
C LYS A 71 -12.98 26.67 1.25
N ASP A 72 -12.10 27.21 0.39
CA ASP A 72 -12.42 28.27 -0.56
C ASP A 72 -12.68 27.71 -1.97
N LEU A 73 -12.56 26.39 -2.16
CA LEU A 73 -12.76 25.71 -3.44
C LEU A 73 -14.21 25.85 -3.91
N GLU A 74 -14.43 26.33 -5.13
CA GLU A 74 -15.78 26.47 -5.72
C GLU A 74 -15.94 25.64 -7.00
N THR A 75 -14.88 25.54 -7.81
CA THR A 75 -14.95 24.89 -9.12
C THR A 75 -13.71 24.06 -9.40
N ILE A 76 -13.90 22.91 -10.04
CA ILE A 76 -12.84 21.99 -10.46
C ILE A 76 -12.91 21.87 -11.97
N ASP A 77 -11.79 22.12 -12.63
CA ASP A 77 -11.61 21.93 -14.07
C ASP A 77 -10.63 20.78 -14.32
N THR A 78 -11.10 19.79 -15.08
CA THR A 78 -10.34 18.58 -15.44
C THR A 78 -9.97 18.55 -16.92
N GLU A 79 -10.31 19.58 -17.71
CA GLU A 79 -10.05 19.60 -19.16
C GLU A 79 -8.55 19.60 -19.49
N ALA A 80 -7.76 20.26 -18.66
CA ALA A 80 -6.30 20.34 -18.79
C ALA A 80 -5.55 19.19 -18.11
N LEU A 81 -6.25 18.23 -17.51
CA LEU A 81 -5.64 17.03 -16.95
C LEU A 81 -4.86 16.29 -18.05
N ASP A 82 -3.65 15.84 -17.74
CA ASP A 82 -2.75 15.21 -18.72
C ASP A 82 -3.44 14.03 -19.41
N LYS A 83 -3.65 14.16 -20.72
CA LYS A 83 -4.41 13.19 -21.52
C LYS A 83 -3.79 11.79 -21.51
N ARG A 84 -2.47 11.68 -21.26
CA ARG A 84 -1.76 10.40 -21.13
C ARG A 84 -2.27 9.56 -19.96
N LEU A 85 -2.89 10.18 -18.94
CA LEU A 85 -3.47 9.47 -17.81
C LEU A 85 -4.57 8.49 -18.24
N LYS A 86 -5.25 8.73 -19.37
CA LYS A 86 -6.24 7.79 -19.93
C LYS A 86 -5.62 6.49 -20.44
N GLU A 87 -4.32 6.50 -20.76
CA GLU A 87 -3.56 5.32 -21.13
C GLU A 87 -2.93 4.63 -19.91
N CYS A 88 -3.08 5.21 -18.72
CA CYS A 88 -2.43 4.74 -17.51
C CYS A 88 -3.35 3.85 -16.67
N THR A 89 -2.76 2.89 -15.98
CA THR A 89 -3.42 2.08 -14.95
C THR A 89 -2.75 2.33 -13.61
N PHE A 90 -3.54 2.52 -12.56
CA PHE A 90 -3.06 2.83 -11.23
C PHE A 90 -3.53 1.77 -10.23
N GLU A 91 -2.59 1.03 -9.66
CA GLU A 91 -2.80 0.09 -8.57
C GLU A 91 -2.25 0.71 -7.29
N ILE A 92 -3.14 1.00 -6.34
CA ILE A 92 -2.82 1.76 -5.13
C ILE A 92 -2.78 0.81 -3.95
N ALA A 93 -1.59 0.63 -3.36
CA ALA A 93 -1.41 -0.20 -2.17
C ALA A 93 -2.05 0.49 -0.97
N CYS A 94 -3.22 -0.02 -0.57
CA CYS A 94 -4.07 0.52 0.48
C CYS A 94 -4.52 -0.59 1.43
N ASP A 95 -3.92 -0.62 2.63
CA ASP A 95 -4.21 -1.62 3.66
C ASP A 95 -5.26 -1.14 4.70
N VAL A 96 -5.90 0.00 4.44
CA VAL A 96 -6.91 0.59 5.33
C VAL A 96 -8.24 0.77 4.59
N THR A 97 -9.35 0.69 5.31
CA THR A 97 -10.70 0.83 4.75
C THR A 97 -11.38 2.14 5.12
N ASN A 98 -10.67 3.05 5.79
CA ASN A 98 -11.20 4.32 6.26
C ASN A 98 -11.81 5.14 5.12
N PRO A 99 -13.04 5.70 5.27
CA PRO A 99 -13.63 6.61 4.30
C PRO A 99 -12.87 7.95 4.29
N LEU A 100 -13.23 8.85 3.39
CA LEU A 100 -12.58 10.16 3.29
C LEU A 100 -12.81 11.01 4.55
N CYS A 101 -14.06 11.10 5.01
CA CYS A 101 -14.47 12.00 6.10
C CYS A 101 -15.18 11.26 7.25
N GLY A 102 -15.42 11.97 8.35
CA GLY A 102 -16.16 11.50 9.51
C GLY A 102 -15.27 10.94 10.62
N THR A 103 -15.89 10.34 11.64
CA THR A 103 -15.18 9.89 12.87
C THR A 103 -14.14 8.80 12.61
N THR A 104 -14.27 8.07 11.51
CA THR A 104 -13.30 7.08 11.04
C THR A 104 -12.59 7.52 9.76
N GLY A 105 -12.73 8.79 9.37
CA GLY A 105 -12.18 9.35 8.14
C GLY A 105 -10.69 9.68 8.20
N ALA A 106 -10.17 10.23 7.11
CA ALA A 106 -8.75 10.55 6.94
C ALA A 106 -8.21 11.45 8.06
N SER A 107 -8.92 12.54 8.32
CA SER A 107 -8.53 13.57 9.27
C SER A 107 -8.60 13.06 10.71
N ALA A 108 -9.71 12.42 11.09
CA ALA A 108 -9.92 11.93 12.45
C ALA A 108 -8.90 10.87 12.88
N VAL A 109 -8.57 9.94 11.97
CA VAL A 109 -7.73 8.78 12.30
C VAL A 109 -6.24 9.07 12.09
N PHE A 110 -5.87 9.78 11.01
CA PHE A 110 -4.48 9.86 10.58
C PHE A 110 -3.85 11.26 10.67
N ALA A 111 -4.62 12.33 10.83
CA ALA A 111 -4.03 13.66 10.97
C ALA A 111 -3.27 13.90 12.30
N PRO A 112 -3.66 13.33 13.46
CA PRO A 112 -2.93 13.56 14.71
C PRO A 112 -1.45 13.14 14.65
N GLN A 113 -1.15 11.96 14.07
CA GLN A 113 0.23 11.51 13.86
C GLN A 113 1.02 12.37 12.85
N LYS A 114 0.33 13.18 12.04
CA LYS A 114 0.89 14.15 11.09
C LYS A 114 1.04 15.54 11.70
N GLY A 115 0.67 15.75 12.97
CA GLY A 115 0.82 17.02 13.69
C GLY A 115 -0.47 17.83 13.88
N ALA A 116 -1.65 17.30 13.54
CA ALA A 116 -2.91 17.99 13.78
C ALA A 116 -3.34 17.93 15.25
N ASP A 117 -3.75 19.07 15.81
CA ASP A 117 -4.54 19.11 17.05
C ASP A 117 -6.03 18.85 16.78
N GLU A 118 -6.85 18.75 17.83
CA GLU A 118 -8.29 18.49 17.73
C GLU A 118 -9.04 19.54 16.88
N THR A 119 -8.61 20.80 16.93
CA THR A 119 -9.23 21.89 16.16
C THR A 119 -8.88 21.77 14.67
N MET A 120 -7.64 21.42 14.36
CA MET A 120 -7.19 21.13 13.01
C MET A 120 -7.92 19.93 12.44
N VAL A 121 -8.10 18.85 13.21
CA VAL A 121 -8.85 17.66 12.76
C VAL A 121 -10.25 18.03 12.28
N VAL A 122 -11.00 18.82 13.04
CA VAL A 122 -12.35 19.27 12.65
C VAL A 122 -12.32 20.11 11.37
N LYS A 123 -11.35 21.03 11.25
CA LYS A 123 -11.20 21.87 10.05
C LYS A 123 -10.82 21.05 8.81
N LEU A 124 -9.90 20.09 8.96
CA LEU A 124 -9.46 19.20 7.91
C LEU A 124 -10.60 18.30 7.42
N ASP A 125 -11.39 17.75 8.33
CA ASP A 125 -12.54 16.91 7.97
C ASP A 125 -13.59 17.69 7.19
N ALA A 126 -13.92 18.91 7.65
CA ALA A 126 -14.84 19.80 6.94
C ALA A 126 -14.30 20.22 5.56
N ALA A 127 -13.00 20.50 5.46
CA ALA A 127 -12.33 20.83 4.21
C ALA A 127 -12.37 19.67 3.20
N LEU A 128 -12.13 18.44 3.64
CA LEU A 128 -12.25 17.24 2.80
C LEU A 128 -13.69 16.94 2.41
N ALA A 129 -14.66 17.17 3.31
CA ALA A 129 -16.08 16.99 3.00
C ALA A 129 -16.54 17.97 1.92
N HIS A 130 -16.13 19.24 2.02
CA HIS A 130 -16.38 20.25 1.00
C HIS A 130 -15.71 19.90 -0.34
N PHE A 131 -14.45 19.45 -0.31
CA PHE A 131 -13.77 18.97 -1.51
C PHE A 131 -14.51 17.80 -2.18
N ALA A 132 -15.04 16.86 -1.40
CA ALA A 132 -15.86 15.77 -1.91
C ALA A 132 -17.15 16.26 -2.56
N ASP A 133 -17.84 17.23 -1.96
CA ASP A 133 -19.07 17.83 -2.52
C ASP A 133 -18.81 18.51 -3.87
N VAL A 134 -17.70 19.25 -4.00
CA VAL A 134 -17.33 19.90 -5.27
C VAL A 134 -16.88 18.86 -6.30
N THR A 135 -16.17 17.81 -5.87
CA THR A 135 -15.76 16.69 -6.74
C THR A 135 -16.98 15.96 -7.31
N GLU A 136 -17.97 15.64 -6.48
CA GLU A 136 -19.21 14.98 -6.92
C GLU A 136 -19.94 15.81 -7.97
N LYS A 137 -20.01 17.14 -7.80
CA LYS A 137 -20.60 18.04 -8.80
C LYS A 137 -19.82 18.06 -10.11
N ALA A 138 -18.49 18.01 -10.05
CA ALA A 138 -17.63 18.10 -11.23
C ALA A 138 -17.58 16.77 -12.03
N LEU A 139 -17.56 15.63 -11.34
CA LEU A 139 -17.38 14.31 -11.95
C LEU A 139 -18.67 13.50 -12.08
N GLY A 140 -19.72 13.87 -11.35
CA GLY A 140 -20.99 13.14 -11.31
C GLY A 140 -20.95 11.83 -10.52
N VAL A 141 -19.89 11.58 -9.75
CA VAL A 141 -19.71 10.37 -8.93
C VAL A 141 -19.19 10.77 -7.55
N ASP A 142 -19.76 10.16 -6.51
CA ASP A 142 -19.31 10.32 -5.12
C ASP A 142 -18.63 9.05 -4.60
N ASN A 143 -17.31 9.11 -4.43
CA ASN A 143 -16.50 8.04 -3.87
C ASN A 143 -16.06 8.30 -2.42
N ARG A 144 -16.62 9.29 -1.71
CA ARG A 144 -16.12 9.68 -0.37
C ARG A 144 -16.22 8.56 0.66
N ASN A 145 -17.13 7.62 0.45
CA ASN A 145 -17.36 6.47 1.33
C ASN A 145 -16.72 5.17 0.82
N MET A 146 -15.97 5.22 -0.30
CA MET A 146 -15.27 4.03 -0.80
C MET A 146 -14.24 3.56 0.25
N PRO A 147 -14.13 2.24 0.50
CA PRO A 147 -13.10 1.70 1.37
C PRO A 147 -11.71 2.18 0.93
N GLY A 148 -10.98 2.84 1.83
CA GLY A 148 -9.64 3.37 1.55
C GLY A 148 -9.62 4.77 0.94
N ALA A 149 -10.78 5.41 0.72
CA ALA A 149 -10.84 6.80 0.26
C ALA A 149 -10.05 7.76 1.16
N GLY A 150 -10.04 7.52 2.47
CA GLY A 150 -9.28 8.33 3.44
C GLY A 150 -7.80 8.00 3.55
N ALA A 151 -7.31 6.99 2.82
CA ALA A 151 -5.91 6.61 2.85
C ALA A 151 -5.02 7.78 2.44
N ALA A 152 -3.91 7.93 3.16
CA ALA A 152 -2.90 8.96 2.93
C ALA A 152 -3.45 10.40 2.91
N GLY A 153 -4.45 10.70 3.74
CA GLY A 153 -5.01 12.05 3.82
C GLY A 153 -5.94 12.42 2.66
N GLY A 154 -6.60 11.41 2.08
CA GLY A 154 -7.53 11.56 0.95
C GLY A 154 -6.91 11.33 -0.44
N LEU A 155 -5.63 10.96 -0.51
CA LEU A 155 -5.00 10.60 -1.78
C LEU A 155 -5.64 9.36 -2.40
N GLY A 156 -6.12 8.41 -1.58
CA GLY A 156 -6.91 7.27 -2.05
C GLY A 156 -8.17 7.70 -2.81
N PHE A 157 -8.90 8.69 -2.27
CA PHE A 157 -10.05 9.30 -2.94
C PHE A 157 -9.68 9.97 -4.27
N ALA A 158 -8.57 10.72 -4.33
CA ALA A 158 -8.11 11.34 -5.57
C ALA A 158 -7.79 10.31 -6.65
N PHE A 159 -7.05 9.24 -6.31
CA PHE A 159 -6.76 8.16 -7.25
C PHE A 159 -8.04 7.50 -7.76
N ALA A 160 -8.96 7.13 -6.87
CA ALA A 160 -10.21 6.48 -7.24
C ALA A 160 -11.09 7.37 -8.13
N SER A 161 -11.29 8.64 -7.75
CA SER A 161 -12.23 9.55 -8.42
C SER A 161 -11.70 10.12 -9.73
N TYR A 162 -10.42 10.48 -9.82
CA TYR A 162 -9.88 11.22 -10.96
C TYR A 162 -9.05 10.34 -11.90
N LEU A 163 -8.36 9.34 -11.37
CA LEU A 163 -7.39 8.53 -12.12
C LEU A 163 -7.86 7.09 -12.34
N GLY A 164 -9.07 6.75 -11.89
CA GLY A 164 -9.60 5.39 -11.97
C GLY A 164 -8.74 4.36 -11.23
N GLY A 165 -8.07 4.79 -10.16
CA GLY A 165 -7.14 3.96 -9.41
C GLY A 165 -7.84 2.85 -8.64
N ASP A 166 -7.28 1.66 -8.70
CA ASP A 166 -7.75 0.47 -8.00
C ASP A 166 -7.05 0.36 -6.64
N LEU A 167 -7.81 0.53 -5.56
CA LEU A 167 -7.29 0.44 -4.19
C LEU A 167 -7.36 -1.00 -3.72
N ARG A 168 -6.20 -1.64 -3.59
CA ARG A 168 -6.09 -3.04 -3.18
C ARG A 168 -5.06 -3.21 -2.07
N PRO A 169 -5.15 -4.28 -1.26
CA PRO A 169 -4.11 -4.60 -0.28
C PRO A 169 -2.74 -4.65 -0.93
N GLY A 170 -1.75 -4.00 -0.31
CA GLY A 170 -0.43 -3.83 -0.92
C GLY A 170 0.27 -5.15 -1.20
N VAL A 171 0.03 -6.15 -0.36
CA VAL A 171 0.54 -7.51 -0.55
C VAL A 171 0.06 -8.11 -1.88
N GLU A 172 -1.21 -7.95 -2.24
CA GLU A 172 -1.76 -8.55 -3.45
C GLU A 172 -1.16 -7.90 -4.71
N ILE A 173 -0.99 -6.57 -4.69
CA ILE A 173 -0.38 -5.84 -5.82
C ILE A 173 1.08 -6.27 -6.01
N VAL A 174 1.85 -6.37 -4.93
CA VAL A 174 3.24 -6.83 -5.01
C VAL A 174 3.29 -8.24 -5.56
N LEU A 175 2.42 -9.14 -5.09
CA LEU A 175 2.38 -10.52 -5.56
C LEU A 175 1.96 -10.61 -7.04
N ASP A 176 0.99 -9.82 -7.49
CA ASP A 176 0.62 -9.73 -8.92
C ASP A 176 1.80 -9.29 -9.79
N ALA A 177 2.65 -8.41 -9.26
CA ALA A 177 3.80 -7.88 -9.99
C ALA A 177 5.01 -8.81 -10.02
N VAL A 178 5.24 -9.60 -8.97
CA VAL A 178 6.47 -10.42 -8.82
C VAL A 178 6.26 -11.92 -9.00
N LEU A 179 5.04 -12.43 -8.78
CA LEU A 179 4.70 -13.82 -9.02
C LEU A 179 3.92 -13.95 -10.32
N LEU A 180 4.63 -14.23 -11.40
CA LEU A 180 3.99 -14.50 -12.67
C LEU A 180 3.21 -15.81 -12.56
N GLU A 181 1.89 -15.74 -12.77
CA GLU A 181 0.96 -16.88 -12.73
C GLU A 181 1.47 -18.08 -13.53
N LYS A 182 2.14 -17.81 -14.66
CA LYS A 182 2.75 -18.85 -15.50
C LYS A 182 3.86 -19.61 -14.76
N GLU A 183 4.77 -18.90 -14.09
CA GLU A 183 5.87 -19.53 -13.35
C GLU A 183 5.33 -20.37 -12.20
N LEU A 184 4.28 -19.86 -11.53
CA LEU A 184 3.63 -20.59 -10.45
C LEU A 184 2.93 -21.86 -10.94
N SER A 185 2.29 -21.81 -12.12
CA SER A 185 1.61 -22.97 -12.70
C SER A 185 2.53 -24.09 -13.17
N GLU A 186 3.83 -23.79 -13.36
CA GLU A 186 4.85 -24.75 -13.75
C GLU A 186 5.65 -25.28 -12.52
N ALA A 187 5.39 -24.75 -11.33
CA ALA A 187 6.14 -25.08 -10.11
C ALA A 187 5.54 -26.26 -9.35
N ASP A 188 6.38 -27.21 -8.94
CA ASP A 188 6.00 -28.27 -7.99
C ASP A 188 6.12 -27.79 -6.53
N ILE A 189 7.11 -26.94 -6.28
CA ILE A 189 7.48 -26.46 -4.94
C ILE A 189 7.71 -24.95 -4.97
N VAL A 190 7.04 -24.25 -4.07
CA VAL A 190 7.18 -22.82 -3.82
C VAL A 190 7.87 -22.61 -2.49
N VAL A 191 8.94 -21.81 -2.51
CA VAL A 191 9.69 -21.44 -1.32
C VAL A 191 9.46 -19.96 -1.02
N THR A 192 9.12 -19.65 0.23
CA THR A 192 8.97 -18.28 0.72
C THR A 192 9.58 -18.09 2.10
N GLY A 193 9.58 -16.87 2.62
CA GLY A 193 10.19 -16.56 3.91
C GLY A 193 9.98 -15.12 4.36
N GLU A 194 10.28 -14.89 5.64
CA GLU A 194 10.33 -13.57 6.26
C GLU A 194 11.21 -13.59 7.52
N GLY A 195 11.44 -12.43 8.15
CA GLY A 195 12.27 -12.37 9.37
C GLY A 195 11.66 -13.07 10.58
N ARG A 196 10.34 -12.99 10.75
CA ARG A 196 9.61 -13.65 11.84
C ARG A 196 8.26 -14.12 11.34
N PHE A 197 8.03 -15.43 11.42
CA PHE A 197 6.75 -16.03 11.06
C PHE A 197 5.90 -16.20 12.32
N ASP A 198 4.86 -15.38 12.47
CA ASP A 198 4.02 -15.34 13.67
C ASP A 198 2.53 -15.16 13.35
N GLY A 199 1.70 -15.02 14.39
CA GLY A 199 0.25 -14.84 14.24
C GLY A 199 -0.17 -13.65 13.36
N GLN A 200 0.68 -12.64 13.16
CA GLN A 200 0.41 -11.54 12.22
C GLN A 200 0.62 -11.96 10.77
N THR A 201 1.54 -12.89 10.50
CA THR A 201 1.75 -13.42 9.16
C THR A 201 0.49 -14.09 8.63
N ALA A 202 -0.21 -14.84 9.49
CA ALA A 202 -1.52 -15.43 9.22
C ALA A 202 -2.60 -14.39 8.85
N MET A 203 -2.39 -13.10 9.15
CA MET A 203 -3.31 -12.01 8.81
C MET A 203 -3.07 -11.41 7.42
N GLY A 204 -2.29 -12.08 6.54
CA GLY A 204 -2.18 -11.71 5.13
C GLY A 204 -0.87 -10.99 4.77
N LYS A 205 0.24 -11.34 5.42
CA LYS A 205 1.57 -10.89 4.96
C LYS A 205 2.04 -11.70 3.73
N ALA A 206 3.15 -11.26 3.13
CA ALA A 206 3.68 -11.83 1.89
C ALA A 206 3.77 -13.37 1.87
N PRO A 207 4.29 -14.08 2.90
CA PRO A 207 4.36 -15.54 2.87
C PRO A 207 2.99 -16.22 2.71
N VAL A 208 1.96 -15.70 3.36
CA VAL A 208 0.60 -16.25 3.28
C VAL A 208 -0.06 -15.92 1.94
N GLY A 209 0.16 -14.73 1.39
CA GLY A 209 -0.32 -14.40 0.05
C GLY A 209 0.32 -15.29 -1.03
N ILE A 210 1.64 -15.51 -0.95
CA ILE A 210 2.37 -16.46 -1.82
C ILE A 210 1.79 -17.87 -1.67
N ALA A 211 1.62 -18.32 -0.43
CA ALA A 211 1.10 -19.65 -0.12
C ALA A 211 -0.30 -19.88 -0.68
N LYS A 212 -1.21 -18.91 -0.58
CA LYS A 212 -2.57 -19.00 -1.15
C LYS A 212 -2.53 -19.27 -2.66
N ARG A 213 -1.80 -18.43 -3.41
CA ARG A 213 -1.69 -18.57 -4.86
C ARG A 213 -1.03 -19.89 -5.25
N ALA A 214 0.01 -20.30 -4.51
CA ALA A 214 0.69 -21.56 -4.74
C ALA A 214 -0.25 -22.76 -4.53
N LYS A 215 -1.09 -22.73 -3.48
CA LYS A 215 -2.07 -23.79 -3.22
C LYS A 215 -3.19 -23.84 -4.25
N GLU A 216 -3.58 -22.72 -4.85
CA GLU A 216 -4.51 -22.72 -5.99
C GLU A 216 -3.94 -23.42 -7.23
N LYS A 217 -2.62 -23.64 -7.28
CA LYS A 217 -1.90 -24.41 -8.32
C LYS A 217 -1.43 -25.77 -7.86
N ASP A 218 -1.92 -26.25 -6.71
CA ASP A 218 -1.52 -27.52 -6.10
C ASP A 218 -0.01 -27.64 -5.77
N CYS A 219 0.70 -26.51 -5.64
CA CYS A 219 2.12 -26.53 -5.28
C CYS A 219 2.32 -26.89 -3.80
N MET A 220 3.44 -27.56 -3.52
CA MET A 220 3.97 -27.65 -2.16
C MET A 220 4.55 -26.30 -1.75
N VAL A 221 4.28 -25.84 -0.52
CA VAL A 221 4.72 -24.55 0.02
C VAL A 221 5.61 -24.76 1.24
N LEU A 222 6.84 -24.26 1.14
CA LEU A 222 7.85 -24.31 2.20
C LEU A 222 8.22 -22.89 2.64
N VAL A 223 8.26 -22.68 3.95
CA VAL A 223 8.63 -21.39 4.57
C VAL A 223 9.97 -21.53 5.29
N PHE A 224 10.90 -20.62 5.00
CA PHE A 224 12.12 -20.43 5.78
C PHE A 224 12.08 -19.07 6.46
N ALA A 225 12.10 -19.04 7.80
CA ALA A 225 11.97 -17.80 8.54
C ALA A 225 13.13 -17.57 9.51
N GLY A 226 13.47 -16.30 9.76
CA GLY A 226 14.48 -15.93 10.77
C GLY A 226 14.12 -16.46 12.16
N SER A 227 12.83 -16.42 12.50
CA SER A 227 12.27 -17.02 13.70
C SER A 227 10.84 -17.49 13.46
N ILE A 228 10.37 -18.44 14.25
CA ILE A 228 9.04 -19.04 14.15
C ILE A 228 8.34 -19.00 15.49
N GLU A 229 7.09 -18.52 15.49
CA GLU A 229 6.15 -18.70 16.59
C GLU A 229 5.28 -19.94 16.30
N PRO A 230 5.34 -20.99 17.15
CA PRO A 230 4.62 -22.24 16.89
C PRO A 230 3.11 -22.08 16.68
N GLN A 231 2.47 -21.14 17.38
CA GLN A 231 1.03 -20.87 17.23
C GLN A 231 0.70 -20.27 15.86
N GLY A 232 1.51 -19.32 15.38
CA GLY A 232 1.36 -18.73 14.04
C GLY A 232 1.50 -19.78 12.95
N VAL A 233 2.49 -20.68 13.06
CA VAL A 233 2.67 -21.79 12.12
C VAL A 233 1.48 -22.74 12.12
N ARG A 234 1.05 -23.24 13.29
CA ARG A 234 -0.10 -24.15 13.37
C ARG A 234 -1.36 -23.55 12.77
N LYS A 235 -1.61 -22.25 12.96
CA LYS A 235 -2.74 -21.59 12.32
C LYS A 235 -2.68 -21.69 10.79
N VAL A 236 -1.52 -21.43 10.19
CA VAL A 236 -1.37 -21.45 8.73
C VAL A 236 -1.36 -22.87 8.16
N GLN A 237 -0.84 -23.85 8.90
CA GLN A 237 -0.78 -25.25 8.48
C GLN A 237 -2.07 -26.03 8.74
N ASP A 238 -2.59 -25.97 9.97
CA ASP A 238 -3.69 -26.82 10.43
C ASP A 238 -5.05 -26.20 10.10
N GLU A 239 -5.22 -24.89 10.30
CA GLU A 239 -6.50 -24.22 10.07
C GLU A 239 -6.65 -23.73 8.63
N MET A 240 -5.59 -23.15 8.05
CA MET A 240 -5.65 -22.57 6.71
C MET A 240 -5.15 -23.52 5.61
N GLN A 241 -4.38 -24.56 5.95
CA GLN A 241 -3.81 -25.54 5.02
C GLN A 241 -2.97 -24.92 3.89
N LEU A 242 -2.27 -23.82 4.18
CA LEU A 242 -1.52 -23.06 3.18
C LEU A 242 -0.03 -23.43 3.09
N VAL A 243 0.55 -23.98 4.15
CA VAL A 243 1.99 -24.24 4.25
C VAL A 243 2.23 -25.70 4.63
N ASP A 244 3.06 -26.41 3.86
CA ASP A 244 3.39 -27.83 4.13
C ASP A 244 4.55 -27.98 5.11
N GLY A 245 5.45 -27.00 5.16
CA GLY A 245 6.56 -26.99 6.11
C GLY A 245 7.05 -25.58 6.42
N ALA A 246 7.37 -25.31 7.69
CA ALA A 246 7.96 -24.06 8.13
C ALA A 246 9.20 -24.33 8.99
N PHE A 247 10.33 -23.72 8.63
CA PHE A 247 11.64 -23.98 9.22
C PHE A 247 12.29 -22.69 9.73
N PRO A 248 12.71 -22.62 11.00
CA PRO A 248 13.57 -21.53 11.44
C PRO A 248 14.96 -21.74 10.84
N ILE A 249 15.59 -20.67 10.36
CA ILE A 249 16.94 -20.79 9.77
C ILE A 249 18.04 -20.94 10.83
N LEU A 250 17.75 -20.63 12.09
CA LEU A 250 18.75 -20.62 13.17
C LEU A 250 19.21 -22.06 13.49
N PRO A 251 20.53 -22.36 13.38
CA PRO A 251 21.05 -23.71 13.64
C PRO A 251 21.17 -24.04 15.14
N GLY A 252 21.03 -23.04 16.02
CA GLY A 252 21.18 -23.18 17.46
C GLY A 252 21.00 -21.83 18.16
N VAL A 253 21.34 -21.78 19.46
CA VAL A 253 21.29 -20.56 20.25
C VAL A 253 22.33 -19.57 19.73
N MET A 254 21.89 -18.35 19.41
CA MET A 254 22.75 -17.23 19.01
C MET A 254 22.16 -15.91 19.49
N THR A 255 22.98 -14.87 19.56
CA THR A 255 22.49 -13.54 19.89
C THR A 255 21.68 -12.98 18.71
N LEU A 256 20.77 -12.04 18.99
CA LEU A 256 20.02 -11.36 17.93
C LEU A 256 20.96 -10.57 17.01
N GLU A 257 22.02 -9.97 17.57
CA GLU A 257 23.01 -9.22 16.79
C GLU A 257 23.70 -10.11 15.75
N GLU A 258 24.16 -11.29 16.16
CA GLU A 258 24.77 -12.29 15.25
C GLU A 258 23.75 -12.78 14.22
N ALA A 259 22.52 -13.12 14.65
CA ALA A 259 21.47 -13.61 13.76
C ALA A 259 21.08 -12.59 12.67
N MET A 260 21.18 -11.29 12.96
CA MET A 260 20.87 -10.21 12.04
C MET A 260 22.03 -9.87 11.08
N GLN A 261 23.23 -10.43 11.28
CA GLN A 261 24.33 -10.26 10.32
C GLN A 261 23.97 -10.96 9.01
N LYS A 262 24.01 -10.21 7.90
CA LYS A 262 23.60 -10.69 6.57
C LYS A 262 24.30 -11.99 6.16
N THR A 263 25.59 -12.11 6.43
CA THR A 263 26.40 -13.30 6.13
C THR A 263 25.92 -14.51 6.93
N VAL A 264 25.73 -14.35 8.23
CA VAL A 264 25.23 -15.39 9.14
C VAL A 264 23.83 -15.84 8.74
N ALA A 265 22.91 -14.90 8.51
CA ALA A 265 21.54 -15.21 8.07
C ALA A 265 21.52 -15.97 6.73
N TYR A 266 22.38 -15.57 5.77
CA TYR A 266 22.48 -16.24 4.47
C TYR A 266 23.03 -17.67 4.60
N GLU A 267 24.09 -17.89 5.36
CA GLU A 267 24.68 -19.21 5.59
C GLU A 267 23.69 -20.14 6.28
N ASN A 268 23.03 -19.65 7.32
CA ASN A 268 22.01 -20.36 8.08
C ASN A 268 20.80 -20.76 7.21
N MET A 269 20.30 -19.83 6.39
CA MET A 269 19.20 -20.10 5.46
C MET A 269 19.63 -21.11 4.40
N SER A 270 20.83 -20.97 3.83
CA SER A 270 21.37 -21.89 2.82
C SER A 270 21.50 -23.30 3.37
N TYR A 271 22.04 -23.45 4.57
CA TYR A 271 22.19 -24.74 5.23
C TYR A 271 20.83 -25.38 5.53
N THR A 272 19.90 -24.63 6.11
CA THR A 272 18.55 -25.15 6.43
C THR A 272 17.80 -25.55 5.16
N ALA A 273 17.87 -24.73 4.10
CA ALA A 273 17.29 -25.06 2.80
C ALA A 273 17.92 -26.33 2.21
N GLU A 274 19.24 -26.46 2.25
CA GLU A 274 19.94 -27.67 1.78
C GLU A 274 19.42 -28.92 2.49
N GLN A 275 19.27 -28.89 3.82
CA GLN A 275 18.78 -30.05 4.57
C GLN A 275 17.35 -30.44 4.18
N VAL A 276 16.47 -29.45 4.02
CA VAL A 276 15.07 -29.68 3.61
C VAL A 276 15.02 -30.26 2.18
N PHE A 277 15.78 -29.70 1.24
CA PHE A 277 15.80 -30.19 -0.14
C PHE A 277 16.52 -31.53 -0.30
N ARG A 278 17.49 -31.87 0.56
CA ARG A 278 18.04 -33.24 0.63
C ARG A 278 16.96 -34.27 1.00
N LEU A 279 16.08 -33.94 1.95
CA LEU A 279 14.95 -34.81 2.29
C LEU A 279 13.97 -34.93 1.11
N ILE A 280 13.59 -33.80 0.50
CA ILE A 280 12.65 -33.79 -0.63
C ILE A 280 13.22 -34.54 -1.83
N GLY A 281 14.47 -34.29 -2.22
CA GLY A 281 15.11 -34.98 -3.35
C GLY A 281 15.16 -36.49 -3.18
N ASN A 282 15.27 -36.99 -1.94
CA ASN A 282 15.23 -38.42 -1.66
C ASN A 282 13.80 -39.02 -1.68
N CYS A 283 12.76 -38.20 -1.51
CA CYS A 283 11.38 -38.66 -1.32
C CYS A 283 10.44 -38.35 -2.49
N TYR A 284 10.66 -37.25 -3.22
CA TYR A 284 9.69 -36.65 -4.15
C TYR A 284 10.18 -36.51 -5.60
N ILE A 285 11.50 -36.49 -5.84
CA ILE A 285 12.06 -36.36 -7.19
C ILE A 285 12.70 -37.71 -7.57
N LYS A 286 12.01 -38.50 -8.39
CA LYS A 286 12.55 -39.70 -9.05
C LYS A 286 12.73 -39.48 -10.53
#